data_AF-A0A7V4H326-F1
#
_entry.id   AF-A0A7V4H326-F1
#
_cell.length_a   1.000
_cell.length_b   1.000
_cell.length_c   1.000
_cell.angle_alpha   90.00
_cell.angle_beta   90.00
_cell.angle_gamma   90.00
#
_symmetry.space_group_name_H-M   'P 1'
#
loop_
_entity.id
_entity.type
_entity.pdbx_description
1 polymer ?
#
loop_
_entity_poly.entity_id
_entity_poly.type
_entity_poly.pdbx_seq_one_letter_code
_entity_poly.pdbx_strand_id
1 'polypeptide(L)'
;MNPEPFKPTSAPSSGGASAGNPSPLGRRGTHFRNRDWADVVRQNRAACERECAQHGPNPETQAAVALAWVAAQAVEQTLGAALDFLRECQERSPFLFENAATFAAIGRELMQPWLIHLPPARSRAILVAVTDYVAGGLERASMVEIVEGLWAGEALRPGMRVKTLRGAVEGVVLQLLPEHRVLWRPRGSAADLVAEAASLLPVRPASRVTPPPESL
;
A
#
# COMPACT_ATOMS: atom_id res chain seq x y z
N MET A 1 -0.21 17.93 29.87
CA MET A 1 0.56 17.97 28.61
C MET A 1 -0.45 17.91 27.47
N ASN A 2 -0.51 18.95 26.62
CA ASN A 2 -1.36 18.93 25.44
C ASN A 2 -0.69 18.07 24.35
N PRO A 3 -1.41 17.16 23.68
CA PRO A 3 -0.85 16.46 22.53
C PRO A 3 -0.61 17.46 21.39
N GLU A 4 0.56 17.40 20.76
CA GLU A 4 0.88 18.23 19.60
C GLU A 4 -0.06 17.92 18.41
N PRO A 5 -0.47 18.94 17.64
CA PRO A 5 -1.25 18.75 16.43
C PRO A 5 -0.44 17.98 15.36
N PHE A 6 -1.12 17.06 14.68
CA PHE A 6 -0.57 16.29 13.55
C PHE A 6 0.08 17.21 12.50
N LYS A 7 1.37 17.03 12.26
CA LYS A 7 2.11 17.65 11.16
C LYS A 7 2.44 16.57 10.12
N PRO A 8 1.79 16.56 8.95
CA PRO A 8 2.14 15.59 7.91
C PRO A 8 3.57 15.81 7.46
N THR A 9 4.38 14.76 7.49
CA THR A 9 5.76 14.80 7.00
C THR A 9 5.73 14.94 5.48
N SER A 10 6.33 16.02 4.97
CA SER A 10 6.52 16.25 3.55
C SER A 10 7.39 15.15 2.95
N ALA A 11 6.82 14.30 2.10
CA ALA A 11 7.59 13.30 1.37
C ALA A 11 8.50 14.00 0.32
N PRO A 12 9.75 13.52 0.10
CA PRO A 12 10.58 14.03 -0.97
C PRO A 12 9.95 13.72 -2.34
N SER A 13 9.86 14.76 -3.17
CA SER A 13 9.37 14.70 -4.55
C SER A 13 10.33 13.85 -5.39
N SER A 14 9.97 12.59 -5.65
CA SER A 14 10.69 11.74 -6.60
C SER A 14 10.02 11.89 -7.96
N GLY A 15 10.65 12.71 -8.81
CA GLY A 15 10.25 12.98 -10.18
C GLY A 15 10.35 11.75 -11.08
N GLY A 16 9.35 11.61 -11.96
CA GLY A 16 9.27 10.56 -12.97
C GLY A 16 7.83 10.38 -13.45
N ALA A 17 7.25 11.42 -14.05
CA ALA A 17 5.94 11.34 -14.68
C ALA A 17 6.01 10.42 -15.90
N SER A 18 5.74 9.13 -15.69
CA SER A 18 5.32 8.24 -16.77
C SER A 18 3.91 8.68 -17.18
N ALA A 19 3.66 8.85 -18.47
CA ALA A 19 2.37 9.24 -19.07
C ALA A 19 1.29 8.15 -18.94
N GLY A 20 1.18 7.52 -17.77
CA GLY A 20 0.12 6.60 -17.38
C GLY A 20 -0.93 7.31 -16.51
N ASN A 21 -2.08 6.67 -16.35
CA ASN A 21 -3.12 7.15 -15.45
C ASN A 21 -2.53 7.47 -14.07
N PRO A 22 -2.77 8.67 -13.51
CA PRO A 22 -2.19 9.06 -12.24
C PRO A 22 -2.63 8.07 -11.15
N SER A 23 -1.65 7.57 -10.40
CA SER A 23 -1.86 6.59 -9.33
C SER A 23 -2.86 7.09 -8.28
N PRO A 24 -3.65 6.17 -7.68
CA PRO A 24 -4.58 6.52 -6.63
C PRO A 24 -3.89 7.10 -5.41
N LEU A 25 -2.63 6.75 -5.13
CA LEU A 25 -1.91 7.22 -3.93
C LEU A 25 -1.77 8.75 -3.89
N GLY A 26 -1.63 9.40 -5.05
CA GLY A 26 -1.53 10.85 -5.16
C GLY A 26 -2.88 11.59 -5.14
N ARG A 27 -4.01 10.86 -5.18
CA ARG A 27 -5.33 11.48 -5.28
C ARG A 27 -5.70 12.18 -3.97
N ARG A 28 -5.94 13.49 -4.06
CA ARG A 28 -6.37 14.32 -2.93
C ARG A 28 -7.87 14.17 -2.70
N GLY A 29 -8.28 14.19 -1.44
CA GLY A 29 -9.67 14.10 -1.04
C GLY A 29 -9.83 14.11 0.47
N THR A 30 -11.09 14.16 0.91
CA THR A 30 -11.46 13.99 2.32
C THR A 30 -11.86 12.54 2.56
N HIS A 31 -10.85 11.66 2.62
CA HIS A 31 -11.02 10.21 2.57
C HIS A 31 -11.87 9.63 3.73
N PHE A 32 -11.98 10.35 4.84
CA PHE A 32 -12.73 9.93 6.04
C PHE A 32 -14.04 10.69 6.27
N ARG A 33 -14.45 11.62 5.40
CA ARG A 33 -15.56 12.58 5.65
C ARG A 33 -16.87 11.94 6.15
N ASN A 34 -17.16 10.72 5.71
CA ASN A 34 -18.40 10.01 6.02
C ASN A 34 -18.16 8.78 6.90
N ARG A 35 -17.12 8.82 7.75
CA ARG A 35 -16.75 7.72 8.64
C ARG A 35 -16.45 8.27 10.02
N ASP A 36 -17.44 8.20 10.90
CA ASP A 36 -17.24 8.63 12.27
C ASP A 36 -16.42 7.61 13.08
N TRP A 37 -16.04 7.98 14.30
CA TRP A 37 -15.29 7.07 15.17
C TRP A 37 -16.12 5.86 15.61
N ALA A 38 -17.45 5.99 15.72
CA ALA A 38 -18.31 4.89 16.08
C ALA A 38 -18.31 3.80 14.99
N ASP A 39 -18.19 4.16 13.72
CA ASP A 39 -17.99 3.23 12.61
C ASP A 39 -16.70 2.41 12.80
N VAL A 40 -15.60 3.06 13.18
CA VAL A 40 -14.31 2.39 13.47
C VAL A 40 -14.47 1.41 14.63
N VAL A 41 -15.14 1.82 15.71
CA VAL A 41 -15.42 0.95 16.87
C VAL A 41 -16.27 -0.26 16.45
N ARG A 42 -17.30 -0.07 15.60
CA ARG A 42 -18.11 -1.20 15.09
C ARG A 42 -17.30 -2.15 14.24
N GLN A 43 -16.38 -1.65 13.40
CA GLN A 43 -15.49 -2.51 12.63
C GLN A 43 -14.52 -3.29 13.52
N ASN A 44 -13.95 -2.66 14.55
CA ASN A 44 -13.11 -3.35 15.52
C ASN A 44 -13.88 -4.47 16.25
N ARG A 45 -15.11 -4.18 16.69
CA ARG A 45 -15.99 -5.19 17.29
C ARG A 45 -16.18 -6.40 16.40
N ALA A 46 -16.52 -6.19 15.12
CA ALA A 46 -16.70 -7.29 14.18
C ALA A 46 -15.40 -8.08 13.95
N ALA A 47 -14.24 -7.41 13.96
CA ALA A 47 -12.95 -8.08 13.88
C ALA A 47 -12.68 -8.95 15.12
N CYS A 48 -12.90 -8.41 16.33
CA CYS A 48 -12.75 -9.16 17.58
C CYS A 48 -13.69 -10.37 17.65
N GLU A 49 -14.96 -10.21 17.25
CA GLU A 49 -15.94 -11.30 17.23
C GLU A 49 -15.50 -12.45 16.31
N ARG A 50 -14.92 -12.13 15.15
CA ARG A 50 -14.42 -13.13 14.19
C ARG A 50 -13.24 -13.94 14.72
N GLU A 51 -12.41 -13.33 15.55
CA GLU A 51 -11.21 -13.96 16.14
C GLU A 51 -11.45 -14.45 17.59
N CYS A 52 -12.70 -14.40 18.07
CA CYS A 52 -13.06 -14.70 19.46
C CYS A 52 -12.22 -13.91 20.50
N ALA A 53 -11.83 -12.68 20.17
CA ALA A 53 -11.03 -11.80 21.01
C ALA A 53 -11.91 -10.86 21.85
N GLN A 54 -11.37 -10.38 22.98
CA GLN A 54 -12.05 -9.37 23.79
C GLN A 54 -12.16 -8.06 23.01
N HIS A 55 -13.36 -7.51 22.90
CA HIS A 55 -13.56 -6.16 22.40
C HIS A 55 -13.52 -5.14 23.55
N GLY A 56 -12.79 -4.05 23.38
CA GLY A 56 -12.77 -2.94 24.33
C GLY A 56 -11.81 -1.82 23.94
N PRO A 57 -12.02 -0.61 24.45
CA PRO A 57 -11.10 0.50 24.24
C PRO A 57 -9.80 0.30 25.04
N ASN A 58 -8.69 0.76 24.48
CA ASN A 58 -7.47 0.97 25.26
C ASN A 58 -7.61 2.29 26.05
N PRO A 59 -7.65 2.27 27.40
CA PRO A 59 -7.89 3.46 28.20
C PRO A 59 -6.80 4.53 28.04
N GLU A 60 -5.59 4.14 27.64
CA GLU A 60 -4.45 5.06 27.51
C GLU A 60 -4.48 5.84 26.19
N THR A 61 -4.88 5.19 25.10
CA THR A 61 -4.67 5.73 23.75
C THR A 61 -5.96 6.02 22.99
N GLN A 62 -7.08 5.37 23.34
CA GLN A 62 -8.32 5.45 22.56
C GLN A 62 -8.81 6.88 22.38
N ALA A 63 -8.91 7.65 23.46
CA ALA A 63 -9.47 9.01 23.42
C ALA A 63 -8.64 9.91 22.49
N ALA A 64 -7.32 9.80 22.55
CA ALA A 64 -6.42 10.59 21.72
C ALA A 64 -6.43 10.17 20.25
N VAL A 65 -6.66 8.89 19.93
CA VAL A 65 -6.82 8.43 18.54
C VAL A 65 -8.18 8.84 17.98
N ALA A 66 -9.25 8.75 18.77
CA ALA A 66 -10.59 9.20 18.36
C ALA A 66 -10.62 10.70 18.06
N LEU A 67 -9.93 11.52 18.86
CA LEU A 67 -9.81 12.95 18.58
C LEU A 67 -9.05 13.21 17.27
N ALA A 68 -7.94 12.50 17.04
CA ALA A 68 -7.18 12.59 15.79
C ALA A 68 -8.02 12.15 14.58
N TRP A 69 -8.87 11.12 14.76
CA TRP A 69 -9.81 10.66 13.75
C TRP A 69 -10.80 11.75 13.35
N VAL A 70 -11.42 12.43 14.32
CA VAL A 70 -12.34 13.55 14.05
C VAL A 70 -11.64 14.66 13.26
N ALA A 71 -10.40 15.01 13.62
CA ALA A 71 -9.63 15.98 12.86
C ALA A 71 -9.38 15.52 11.42
N ALA A 72 -9.00 14.26 11.21
CA ALA A 72 -8.71 13.69 9.89
C ALA A 72 -9.92 13.68 8.94
N GLN A 73 -11.17 13.66 9.45
CA GLN A 73 -12.38 13.72 8.61
C GLN A 73 -12.53 15.04 7.85
N ALA A 74 -12.03 16.14 8.40
CA ALA A 74 -12.12 17.47 7.79
C ALA A 74 -10.91 17.80 6.88
N VAL A 75 -9.84 17.00 6.93
CA VAL A 75 -8.59 17.29 6.23
C VAL A 75 -8.63 16.74 4.81
N GLU A 76 -8.30 17.60 3.85
CA GLU A 76 -8.02 17.17 2.48
C GLU A 76 -6.55 16.72 2.38
N GLN A 77 -6.35 15.44 2.05
CA GLN A 77 -5.03 14.81 1.97
C GLN A 77 -4.95 13.82 0.82
N THR A 78 -3.74 13.41 0.47
CA THR A 78 -3.54 12.34 -0.53
C THR A 78 -4.00 11.00 0.04
N LEU A 79 -4.39 10.05 -0.82
CA LEU A 79 -4.74 8.70 -0.38
C LEU A 79 -3.56 8.03 0.33
N GLY A 80 -2.33 8.24 -0.14
CA GLY A 80 -1.12 7.75 0.53
C GLY A 80 -1.01 8.28 1.97
N ALA A 81 -1.24 9.57 2.19
CA ALA A 81 -1.24 10.16 3.54
C ALA A 81 -2.40 9.62 4.40
N ALA A 82 -3.55 9.31 3.81
CA ALA A 82 -4.64 8.66 4.53
C ALA A 82 -4.26 7.24 5.00
N LEU A 83 -3.53 6.47 4.18
CA LEU A 83 -3.00 5.17 4.59
C LEU A 83 -1.93 5.30 5.68
N ASP A 84 -1.08 6.32 5.60
CA ASP A 84 -0.09 6.63 6.65
C ASP A 84 -0.79 6.91 7.99
N PHE A 85 -1.87 7.72 7.98
CA PHE A 85 -2.68 7.98 9.17
C PHE A 85 -3.33 6.72 9.76
N LEU A 86 -3.83 5.80 8.93
CA LEU A 86 -4.38 4.52 9.41
C LEU A 86 -3.31 3.65 10.08
N ARG A 87 -2.09 3.65 9.55
CA ARG A 87 -0.95 2.97 10.17
C ARG A 87 -0.61 3.58 11.53
N GLU A 88 -0.53 4.91 11.63
CA GLU A 88 -0.31 5.58 12.91
C GLU A 88 -1.39 5.24 13.95
N CYS A 89 -2.66 5.16 13.51
CA CYS A 89 -3.74 4.75 14.40
C CYS A 89 -3.54 3.33 14.93
N GLN A 90 -3.14 2.38 14.10
CA GLN A 90 -2.90 1.00 14.57
C GLN A 90 -1.67 0.90 15.47
N GLU A 91 -0.59 1.63 15.17
CA GLU A 91 0.61 1.67 16.01
C GLU A 91 0.30 2.21 17.41
N ARG A 92 -0.64 3.15 17.53
CA ARG A 92 -1.12 3.68 18.82
C ARG A 92 -2.11 2.77 19.54
N SER A 93 -2.58 1.69 18.91
CA SER A 93 -3.41 0.64 19.52
C SER A 93 -4.60 1.14 20.37
N PRO A 94 -5.59 1.84 19.79
CA PRO A 94 -6.75 2.40 20.50
C PRO A 94 -7.75 1.36 21.04
N PHE A 95 -7.62 0.10 20.65
CA PHE A 95 -8.42 -1.02 21.13
C PHE A 95 -7.53 -2.04 21.84
N LEU A 96 -8.13 -2.89 22.67
CA LEU A 96 -7.41 -3.97 23.36
C LEU A 96 -6.83 -5.00 22.36
N PHE A 97 -7.56 -5.29 21.30
CA PHE A 97 -7.21 -6.30 20.28
C PHE A 97 -7.62 -5.83 18.88
N GLU A 98 -7.15 -6.55 17.85
CA GLU A 98 -7.54 -6.36 16.44
C GLU A 98 -7.31 -4.96 15.86
N ASN A 99 -6.39 -4.16 16.43
CA ASN A 99 -6.05 -2.84 15.90
C ASN A 99 -5.58 -2.91 14.44
N ALA A 100 -4.57 -3.74 14.17
CA ALA A 100 -4.02 -3.92 12.83
C ALA A 100 -5.10 -4.37 11.82
N ALA A 101 -5.92 -5.37 12.17
CA ALA A 101 -6.99 -5.86 11.31
C ALA A 101 -8.05 -4.79 11.02
N THR A 102 -8.42 -4.00 12.05
CA THR A 102 -9.40 -2.91 11.94
C THR A 102 -8.93 -1.87 10.94
N PHE A 103 -7.75 -1.27 11.17
CA PHE A 103 -7.28 -0.18 10.33
C PHE A 103 -6.87 -0.67 8.93
N ALA A 104 -6.35 -1.89 8.81
CA ALA A 104 -6.06 -2.48 7.51
C ALA A 104 -7.33 -2.74 6.68
N ALA A 105 -8.45 -3.14 7.32
CA ALA A 105 -9.74 -3.26 6.64
C ALA A 105 -10.22 -1.91 6.10
N ILE A 106 -10.11 -0.83 6.89
CA ILE A 106 -10.42 0.53 6.42
C ILE A 106 -9.52 0.93 5.26
N GLY A 107 -8.22 0.63 5.33
CA GLY A 107 -7.27 0.92 4.24
C GLY A 107 -7.65 0.23 2.93
N ARG A 108 -8.11 -1.03 3.00
CA ARG A 108 -8.67 -1.73 1.83
C ARG A 108 -9.91 -1.03 1.28
N GLU A 109 -10.85 -0.64 2.14
CA GLU A 109 -12.09 0.04 1.74
C GLU A 109 -11.79 1.37 1.03
N LEU A 110 -10.80 2.15 1.50
CA LEU A 110 -10.37 3.38 0.82
C LEU A 110 -9.79 3.13 -0.57
N MET A 111 -9.08 2.01 -0.75
CA MET A 111 -8.44 1.68 -2.02
C MET A 111 -9.43 1.09 -3.05
N GLN A 112 -10.43 0.33 -2.61
CA GLN A 112 -11.36 -0.41 -3.47
C GLN A 112 -11.97 0.38 -4.63
N PRO A 113 -12.49 1.62 -4.45
CA PRO A 113 -13.11 2.38 -5.54
C PRO A 113 -12.17 2.63 -6.72
N TRP A 114 -10.86 2.66 -6.48
CA TRP A 114 -9.85 2.88 -7.51
C TRP A 114 -9.53 1.61 -8.31
N LEU A 115 -9.76 0.44 -7.74
CA LEU A 115 -9.31 -0.83 -8.30
C LEU A 115 -10.32 -1.49 -9.25
N ILE A 116 -11.52 -0.92 -9.41
CA ILE A 116 -12.61 -1.49 -10.19
C ILE A 116 -12.27 -1.69 -11.67
N HIS A 117 -11.27 -0.96 -12.18
CA HIS A 117 -10.83 -1.02 -13.58
C HIS A 117 -9.59 -1.90 -13.78
N LEU A 118 -9.02 -2.45 -12.71
CA LEU A 118 -7.84 -3.30 -12.79
C LEU A 118 -8.23 -4.79 -12.88
N PRO A 119 -7.40 -5.62 -13.52
CA PRO A 119 -7.55 -7.07 -13.47
C PRO A 119 -7.60 -7.58 -12.02
N PRO A 120 -8.47 -8.56 -11.69
CA PRO A 120 -8.67 -9.02 -10.31
C PRO A 120 -7.39 -9.40 -9.56
N ALA A 121 -6.45 -10.06 -10.23
CA ALA A 121 -5.18 -10.44 -9.63
C ALA A 121 -4.33 -9.22 -9.21
N ARG A 122 -4.32 -8.15 -10.02
CA ARG A 122 -3.63 -6.88 -9.67
C ARG A 122 -4.33 -6.17 -8.52
N SER A 123 -5.66 -6.09 -8.56
CA SER A 123 -6.46 -5.50 -7.48
C SER A 123 -6.20 -6.21 -6.15
N ARG A 124 -6.18 -7.55 -6.16
CA ARG A 124 -5.86 -8.37 -4.97
C ARG A 124 -4.46 -8.08 -4.45
N ALA A 125 -3.45 -8.08 -5.32
CA ALA A 125 -2.07 -7.81 -4.92
C ALA A 125 -1.88 -6.41 -4.31
N ILE A 126 -2.53 -5.39 -4.89
CA ILE A 126 -2.55 -4.02 -4.33
C ILE A 126 -3.21 -4.01 -2.94
N LEU A 127 -4.38 -4.64 -2.78
CA LEU A 127 -5.08 -4.69 -1.49
C LEU A 127 -4.26 -5.40 -0.41
N VAL A 128 -3.56 -6.48 -0.76
CA VAL A 128 -2.64 -7.17 0.16
C VAL A 128 -1.52 -6.24 0.59
N ALA A 129 -0.85 -5.56 -0.34
CA ALA A 129 0.23 -4.62 -0.02
C ALA A 129 -0.24 -3.48 0.89
N VAL A 130 -1.42 -2.91 0.63
CA VAL A 130 -2.04 -1.88 1.49
C VAL A 130 -2.36 -2.42 2.88
N THR A 131 -2.94 -3.62 2.96
CA THR A 131 -3.27 -4.27 4.24
C THR A 131 -2.01 -4.50 5.07
N ASP A 132 -0.98 -5.10 4.46
CA ASP A 132 0.30 -5.39 5.11
C ASP A 132 1.01 -4.10 5.54
N TYR A 133 0.93 -3.04 4.74
CA TYR A 133 1.50 -1.74 5.08
C TYR A 133 0.83 -1.11 6.30
N VAL A 134 -0.50 -1.03 6.29
CA VAL A 134 -1.26 -0.42 7.38
C VAL A 134 -1.08 -1.23 8.65
N ALA A 135 -1.07 -2.56 8.57
CA ALA A 135 -0.81 -3.47 9.70
C ALA A 135 0.65 -3.44 10.20
N GLY A 136 1.56 -2.71 9.55
CA GLY A 136 2.97 -2.60 9.96
C GLY A 136 3.91 -3.70 9.44
N GLY A 137 3.42 -4.65 8.63
CA GLY A 137 4.18 -5.75 8.04
C GLY A 137 4.86 -5.44 6.69
N LEU A 138 4.76 -4.21 6.21
CA LEU A 138 5.40 -3.74 4.99
C LEU A 138 5.90 -2.30 5.18
N GLU A 139 7.06 -1.98 4.62
CA GLU A 139 7.59 -0.61 4.60
C GLU A 139 6.83 0.27 3.60
N ARG A 140 6.79 1.58 3.87
CA ARG A 140 6.11 2.55 3.01
C ARG A 140 6.66 2.55 1.59
N ALA A 141 7.99 2.52 1.44
CA ALA A 141 8.64 2.52 0.14
C ALA A 141 8.25 1.29 -0.69
N SER A 142 8.20 0.11 -0.07
CA SER A 142 7.76 -1.12 -0.73
C SER A 142 6.27 -1.08 -1.11
N MET A 143 5.41 -0.56 -0.23
CA MET A 143 3.98 -0.38 -0.54
C MET A 143 3.79 0.52 -1.76
N VAL A 144 4.45 1.68 -1.77
CA VAL A 144 4.39 2.62 -2.90
C VAL A 144 4.89 1.94 -4.18
N GLU A 145 6.03 1.27 -4.14
CA GLU A 145 6.56 0.58 -5.32
C GLU A 145 5.59 -0.47 -5.89
N ILE A 146 4.98 -1.29 -5.02
CA ILE A 146 4.01 -2.30 -5.44
C ILE A 146 2.77 -1.65 -6.06
N VAL A 147 2.19 -0.65 -5.40
CA VAL A 147 0.98 0.01 -5.88
C VAL A 147 1.25 0.72 -7.21
N GLU A 148 2.30 1.52 -7.29
CA GLU A 148 2.66 2.25 -8.51
C GLU A 148 3.02 1.30 -9.66
N GLY A 149 3.78 0.24 -9.37
CA GLY A 149 4.18 -0.75 -10.36
C GLY A 149 3.00 -1.53 -10.94
N LEU A 150 2.08 -1.97 -10.09
CA LEU A 150 0.87 -2.68 -10.53
C LEU A 150 -0.16 -1.75 -11.18
N TRP A 151 -0.21 -0.48 -10.77
CA TRP A 151 -1.10 0.54 -11.33
C TRP A 151 -0.68 1.00 -12.72
N ALA A 152 0.62 1.26 -12.93
CA ALA A 152 1.16 1.65 -14.24
C ALA A 152 0.86 0.59 -15.32
N GLY A 153 0.72 -0.67 -14.91
CA GLY A 153 0.10 -1.71 -15.72
C GLY A 153 0.96 -2.23 -16.87
N GLU A 154 2.27 -1.99 -16.86
CA GLU A 154 3.19 -2.46 -17.91
C GLU A 154 3.01 -3.98 -18.10
N ALA A 155 2.62 -4.37 -19.32
CA ALA A 155 2.46 -5.76 -19.66
C ALA A 155 3.83 -6.43 -19.70
N LEU A 156 3.97 -7.50 -18.91
CA LEU A 156 5.17 -8.33 -18.93
C LEU A 156 5.38 -8.91 -20.34
N ARG A 157 6.63 -9.03 -20.75
CA ARG A 157 7.02 -9.64 -22.03
C ARG A 157 8.27 -10.50 -21.85
N PRO A 158 8.47 -11.54 -22.67
CA PRO A 158 9.71 -12.33 -22.66
C PRO A 158 10.95 -11.44 -22.72
N GLY A 159 11.99 -11.81 -21.98
CA GLY A 159 13.23 -11.05 -21.82
C GLY A 159 13.16 -9.89 -20.83
N MET A 160 11.98 -9.54 -20.31
CA MET A 160 11.85 -8.47 -19.31
C MET A 160 12.43 -8.91 -17.96
N ARG A 161 13.25 -8.04 -17.34
CA ARG A 161 13.69 -8.23 -15.95
C ARG A 161 12.55 -7.92 -15.00
N VAL A 162 12.34 -8.82 -14.05
CA VAL A 162 11.25 -8.74 -13.08
C VAL A 162 11.74 -9.06 -11.69
N LYS A 163 10.99 -8.63 -10.68
CA LYS A 163 11.21 -9.00 -9.28
C LYS A 163 9.90 -9.35 -8.59
N THR A 164 9.96 -10.17 -7.56
CA THR A 164 8.82 -10.40 -6.65
C THR A 164 8.38 -9.08 -6.01
N LEU A 165 7.10 -8.95 -5.62
CA LEU A 165 6.54 -7.72 -5.06
C LEU A 165 7.37 -7.11 -3.90
N ARG A 166 7.93 -7.96 -3.01
CA ARG A 166 8.78 -7.52 -1.88
C ARG A 166 10.27 -7.38 -2.24
N GLY A 167 10.63 -7.53 -3.51
CA GLY A 167 11.99 -7.37 -4.03
C GLY A 167 13.00 -8.47 -3.66
N ALA A 168 12.58 -9.52 -2.95
CA ALA A 168 13.48 -10.57 -2.47
C ALA A 168 14.16 -11.38 -3.60
N VAL A 169 13.46 -11.57 -4.73
CA VAL A 169 13.97 -12.36 -5.86
C VAL A 169 13.79 -11.57 -7.15
N GLU A 170 14.88 -11.43 -7.91
CA GLU A 170 14.87 -10.91 -9.28
C GLU A 170 15.02 -12.05 -10.29
N GLY A 171 14.59 -11.84 -11.52
CA GLY A 171 14.74 -12.80 -12.61
C GLY A 171 14.36 -12.22 -13.96
N VAL A 172 14.15 -13.11 -14.93
CA VAL A 172 13.74 -12.75 -16.29
C VAL A 172 12.50 -13.53 -16.71
N VAL A 173 11.56 -12.86 -17.36
CA VAL A 173 10.40 -13.52 -17.97
C VAL A 173 10.88 -14.34 -19.17
N LEU A 174 10.57 -15.63 -19.19
CA LEU A 174 10.88 -16.52 -20.30
C LEU A 174 9.70 -16.59 -21.28
N GLN A 175 8.49 -16.72 -20.75
CA GLN A 175 7.28 -16.91 -21.57
C GLN A 175 6.03 -16.40 -20.84
N LEU A 176 5.07 -15.88 -21.59
CA LEU A 176 3.72 -15.60 -21.10
C LEU A 176 2.86 -16.86 -21.24
N LEU A 177 2.13 -17.20 -20.18
CA LEU A 177 1.25 -18.35 -20.13
C LEU A 177 -0.22 -17.87 -20.10
N PRO A 178 -1.20 -18.75 -20.41
CA PRO A 178 -2.62 -18.45 -20.22
C PRO A 178 -2.95 -18.04 -18.78
N GLU A 179 -4.14 -17.45 -18.60
CA GLU A 179 -4.69 -17.12 -17.26
C GLU A 179 -3.80 -16.14 -16.46
N HIS A 180 -3.16 -15.19 -17.14
CA HIS A 180 -2.28 -14.19 -16.52
C HIS A 180 -1.08 -14.78 -15.76
N ARG A 181 -0.61 -15.97 -16.16
CA ARG A 181 0.60 -16.59 -15.60
C ARG A 181 1.82 -16.29 -16.45
N VAL A 182 3.00 -16.41 -15.85
CA VAL A 182 4.28 -16.25 -16.52
C VAL A 182 5.26 -17.32 -16.08
N LEU A 183 6.02 -17.83 -17.04
CA LEU A 183 7.22 -18.62 -16.80
C LEU A 183 8.39 -17.66 -16.69
N TRP A 184 9.14 -17.72 -15.60
CA TRP A 184 10.28 -16.84 -15.35
C TRP A 184 11.40 -17.60 -14.66
N ARG A 185 12.64 -17.13 -14.83
CA ARG A 185 13.82 -17.72 -14.19
C ARG A 185 14.42 -16.75 -13.19
N PRO A 186 14.45 -17.10 -11.89
CA PRO A 186 15.18 -16.34 -10.89
C PRO A 186 16.67 -16.23 -11.24
N ARG A 187 17.26 -15.07 -10.96
CA ARG A 187 18.69 -14.85 -11.15
C ARG A 187 19.47 -15.78 -10.22
N GLY A 188 20.42 -16.52 -10.79
CA GLY A 188 21.23 -17.49 -10.03
C GLY A 188 20.55 -18.84 -9.79
N SER A 189 19.33 -19.04 -10.29
CA SER A 189 18.66 -20.35 -10.31
C SER A 189 18.74 -20.99 -11.69
N ALA A 190 18.91 -22.31 -11.74
CA ALA A 190 18.74 -23.10 -12.96
C ALA A 190 17.27 -23.53 -13.19
N ALA A 191 16.41 -23.38 -12.18
CA ALA A 191 15.01 -23.79 -12.24
C ALA A 191 14.11 -22.67 -12.77
N ASP A 192 13.16 -23.06 -13.62
CA ASP A 192 12.09 -22.19 -14.11
C ASP A 192 10.89 -22.25 -13.16
N LEU A 193 10.32 -21.08 -12.88
CA LEU A 193 9.17 -20.95 -11.98
C LEU A 193 7.97 -20.40 -12.74
N VAL A 194 6.79 -20.90 -12.38
CA VAL A 194 5.51 -20.34 -12.81
C VAL A 194 4.97 -19.44 -11.71
N ALA A 195 4.54 -18.23 -12.07
CA ALA A 195 3.92 -17.30 -11.14
C ALA A 195 2.75 -16.56 -11.80
N GLU A 196 1.90 -15.94 -11.00
CA GLU A 196 0.95 -14.94 -11.51
C GLU A 196 1.71 -13.68 -11.96
N ALA A 197 1.32 -13.09 -13.09
CA ALA A 197 1.95 -11.86 -13.56
C ALA A 197 1.82 -10.72 -12.54
N ALA A 198 0.73 -10.71 -11.76
CA ALA A 198 0.49 -9.72 -10.72
C ALA A 198 1.37 -9.89 -9.46
N SER A 199 2.12 -10.99 -9.33
CA SER A 199 3.08 -11.16 -8.23
C SER A 199 4.50 -10.68 -8.58
N LEU A 200 4.68 -10.11 -9.77
CA LEU A 200 5.95 -9.63 -10.28
C LEU A 200 5.86 -8.16 -10.70
N LEU A 201 6.95 -7.43 -10.50
CA LEU A 201 7.12 -6.05 -10.95
C LEU A 201 8.27 -5.97 -11.95
N PRO A 202 8.16 -5.16 -13.02
CA PRO A 202 9.29 -4.84 -13.88
C PRO A 202 10.42 -4.18 -13.08
N VAL A 203 11.65 -4.64 -13.29
CA VAL A 203 12.83 -3.95 -12.77
C VAL A 203 13.16 -2.81 -13.73
N ARG A 204 12.84 -1.57 -13.34
CA ARG A 204 13.23 -0.40 -14.14
C ARG A 204 14.75 -0.27 -14.11
N PRO A 205 15.42 -0.06 -15.25
CA PRO A 205 16.83 0.28 -15.24
C PRO A 205 17.02 1.58 -14.46
N ALA A 206 18.04 1.65 -13.60
CA ALA A 206 18.40 2.91 -12.97
C ALA A 206 18.59 3.96 -14.06
N SER A 207 17.92 5.11 -13.95
CA SER A 207 18.15 6.24 -14.85
C SER A 207 19.65 6.49 -14.89
N ARG A 208 20.25 6.39 -16.09
CA ARG A 208 21.65 6.77 -16.28
C ARG A 208 21.77 8.23 -15.87
N VAL A 209 22.38 8.48 -14.71
CA VAL A 209 22.85 9.82 -14.36
C VAL A 209 23.93 10.14 -15.37
N THR A 210 23.64 11.05 -16.29
CA THR A 210 24.66 11.59 -17.20
C THR A 210 25.71 12.28 -16.31
N PRO A 211 26.98 11.88 -16.33
CA PRO A 211 28.01 12.62 -15.61
C PRO A 211 28.06 14.06 -16.17
N PRO A 212 28.30 15.08 -15.32
CA PRO A 212 28.44 16.45 -15.79
C PRO A 212 29.61 16.51 -16.79
N PRO A 213 29.52 17.37 -17.83
CA PRO A 213 30.60 17.52 -18.79
C PRO A 213 31.87 17.98 -18.06
N GLU A 214 32.97 17.25 -18.26
CA GLU A 214 34.30 17.70 -17.82
C GLU A 214 34.62 18.99 -18.57
N SER A 215 34.78 20.08 -17.82
CA SER A 215 35.28 21.35 -18.33
C SER A 215 36.74 21.16 -18.75
N LEU A 216 37.02 21.36 -20.03
CA LEU A 216 38.38 21.54 -20.58
C LEU A 216 38.96 22.90 -20.19
#